data_AF-A0A259P0B2-F1
#
_entry.id   AF-A0A259P0B2-F1
#
_cell.length_a   1.000
_cell.length_b   1.000
_cell.length_c   1.000
_cell.angle_alpha   90.00
_cell.angle_beta   90.00
_cell.angle_gamma   90.00
#
_symmetry.space_group_name_H-M   'P 1'
#
loop_
_entity.id
_entity.type
_entity.pdbx_description
1 polymer ?
#
loop_
_entity_poly.entity_id
_entity_poly.type
_entity_poly.pdbx_seq_one_letter_code
_entity_poly.pdbx_strand_id
1 'polypeptide(L)'
;MFPNQLTFYFNYRISGDTSDAAVSLQPAAHFGMGINYYYATLTSPIRKYGDLVNQRLLKAILAGQQPQPLPQSLTQHLAEQRKTQRKAERDISIDNQNQIISLILTNTPLTEQTPA
;
A
#
# COMPACT_ATOMS: atom_id res chain seq x y z
N MET A 1 0.21 -18.52 -20.84
CA MET A 1 0.12 -17.42 -21.83
C MET A 1 0.97 -16.28 -21.30
N PHE A 2 2.17 -16.07 -21.86
CA PHE A 2 3.05 -15.00 -21.39
C PHE A 2 2.47 -13.65 -21.80
N PRO A 3 2.27 -12.71 -20.87
CA PRO A 3 1.78 -11.38 -21.21
C PRO A 3 2.70 -10.70 -22.22
N ASN A 4 2.10 -10.08 -23.25
CA ASN A 4 2.87 -9.46 -24.31
C ASN A 4 3.64 -8.21 -23.78
N GLN A 5 4.79 -7.92 -24.37
CA GLN A 5 5.67 -6.80 -23.98
C GLN A 5 4.98 -5.42 -24.09
N LEU A 6 4.05 -5.29 -25.03
CA LEU A 6 3.29 -4.06 -25.29
C LEU A 6 2.32 -3.74 -24.14
N THR A 7 1.66 -4.76 -23.58
CA THR A 7 0.70 -4.65 -22.47
C THR A 7 1.40 -4.20 -21.20
N PHE A 8 2.62 -4.67 -20.93
CA PHE A 8 3.43 -4.17 -19.81
C PHE A 8 3.75 -2.68 -19.95
N TYR A 9 4.18 -2.26 -21.14
CA TYR A 9 4.49 -0.87 -21.42
C TYR A 9 3.26 0.04 -21.25
N PHE A 10 2.11 -0.37 -21.79
CA PHE A 10 0.85 0.38 -21.62
C PHE A 10 0.42 0.48 -20.16
N ASN A 11 0.46 -0.63 -19.41
CA ASN A 11 0.11 -0.62 -17.99
C ASN A 11 1.06 0.26 -17.17
N TYR A 12 2.37 0.23 -17.46
CA TYR A 12 3.34 1.10 -16.82
C TYR A 12 3.02 2.58 -17.07
N ARG A 13 2.70 2.93 -18.33
CA ARG A 13 2.33 4.30 -18.70
C ARG A 13 1.06 4.77 -17.97
N ILE A 14 0.00 3.96 -18.00
CA ILE A 14 -1.28 4.28 -17.35
C ILE A 14 -1.10 4.42 -15.83
N SER A 15 -0.27 3.57 -15.21
CA SER A 15 -0.05 3.60 -13.76
C SER A 15 0.56 4.92 -13.26
N GLY A 16 1.32 5.63 -14.09
CA GLY A 16 1.87 6.95 -13.76
C GLY A 16 0.81 8.06 -13.71
N ASP A 17 -0.29 7.89 -14.44
CA ASP A 17 -1.37 8.88 -14.54
C ASP A 17 -2.50 8.63 -13.52
N THR A 18 -2.46 7.50 -12.79
CA THR A 18 -3.46 7.19 -11.76
C THR A 18 -3.12 7.86 -10.42
N SER A 19 -4.13 8.47 -9.79
CA SER A 19 -3.97 9.06 -8.45
C SER A 19 -3.95 8.01 -7.35
N ASP A 20 -3.19 8.29 -6.28
CA ASP A 20 -3.17 7.45 -5.09
C ASP A 20 -4.52 7.44 -4.36
N ALA A 21 -4.88 6.28 -3.82
CA ALA A 21 -6.06 6.16 -2.97
C ALA A 21 -5.90 6.96 -1.67
N ALA A 22 -6.69 8.03 -1.53
CA ALA A 22 -6.73 8.86 -0.34
C ALA A 22 -7.67 8.29 0.72
N VAL A 23 -7.40 8.61 1.98
CA VAL A 23 -8.36 8.42 3.07
C VAL A 23 -9.20 9.71 3.15
N SER A 24 -10.51 9.58 3.33
CA SER A 24 -11.44 10.70 3.49
C SER A 24 -12.48 10.36 4.55
N LEU A 25 -12.98 11.38 5.26
CA LEU A 25 -14.13 11.25 6.15
C LEU A 25 -15.45 11.31 5.38
N GLN A 26 -15.42 11.87 4.17
CA GLN A 26 -16.58 11.93 3.31
C GLN A 26 -16.60 10.73 2.36
N PRO A 27 -17.78 10.15 2.13
CA PRO A 27 -17.99 9.17 1.07
C PRO A 27 -17.52 9.67 -0.28
N ALA A 28 -16.73 8.84 -0.97
CA ALA A 28 -16.25 9.12 -2.31
C ALA A 28 -16.14 7.83 -3.12
N ALA A 29 -16.19 7.97 -4.44
CA ALA A 29 -15.98 6.88 -5.36
C ALA A 29 -14.54 6.34 -5.26
N HIS A 30 -14.39 5.03 -5.37
CA HIS A 30 -13.08 4.37 -5.43
C HIS A 30 -12.81 3.89 -6.85
N PHE A 31 -12.25 4.77 -7.69
CA PHE A 31 -12.05 4.55 -9.12
C PHE A 31 -11.29 3.25 -9.43
N GLY A 32 -10.21 2.96 -8.68
CA GLY A 32 -9.42 1.74 -8.87
C GLY A 32 -10.16 0.42 -8.57
N MET A 33 -11.37 0.46 -7.99
CA MET A 33 -12.21 -0.73 -7.76
C MET A 33 -13.55 -0.67 -8.50
N GLY A 34 -13.83 0.40 -9.25
CA GLY A 34 -15.11 0.58 -9.92
C GLY A 34 -16.31 0.77 -8.97
N ILE A 35 -16.07 1.19 -7.72
CA ILE A 35 -17.14 1.39 -6.72
C ILE A 35 -17.54 2.86 -6.72
N ASN A 36 -18.80 3.15 -7.05
CA ASN A 36 -19.28 4.51 -7.31
C ASN A 36 -19.66 5.30 -6.05
N TYR A 37 -20.00 4.63 -4.94
CA TYR A 37 -20.74 5.31 -3.86
C TYR A 37 -20.05 5.25 -2.49
N TYR A 38 -19.72 4.07 -1.94
CA TYR A 38 -19.18 3.99 -0.58
C TYR A 38 -18.20 2.83 -0.43
N TYR A 39 -16.91 3.14 -0.26
CA TYR A 39 -15.91 2.15 0.14
C TYR A 39 -15.27 2.53 1.48
N ALA A 40 -15.44 1.65 2.47
CA ALA A 40 -14.81 1.76 3.78
C ALA A 40 -14.26 0.40 4.21
N THR A 41 -13.04 0.38 4.76
CA THR A 41 -12.43 -0.84 5.29
C THR A 41 -12.81 -1.04 6.76
N LEU A 42 -13.18 -2.28 7.13
CA LEU A 42 -13.57 -2.64 8.49
C LEU A 42 -13.05 -4.02 8.95
N THR A 43 -12.32 -4.73 8.09
CA THR A 43 -11.98 -6.15 8.30
C THR A 43 -10.64 -6.37 9.02
N SER A 44 -9.86 -5.31 9.25
CA SER A 44 -8.49 -5.42 9.80
C SER A 44 -8.22 -4.46 10.97
N PRO A 45 -9.08 -4.40 12.01
CA PRO A 45 -8.94 -3.44 13.13
C PRO A 45 -7.65 -3.59 13.94
N ILE A 46 -7.08 -4.80 14.00
CA ILE A 46 -5.83 -5.08 14.74
C ILE A 46 -4.63 -4.36 14.13
N ARG A 47 -4.63 -4.18 12.80
CA ARG A 47 -3.48 -3.66 12.03
C ARG A 47 -3.76 -2.35 11.30
N LYS A 48 -5.02 -1.89 11.27
CA LYS A 48 -5.43 -0.62 10.67
C LYS A 48 -6.29 0.17 11.65
N TYR A 49 -5.76 1.28 12.15
CA TYR A 49 -6.51 2.14 13.07
C TYR A 49 -7.80 2.69 12.47
N GLY A 50 -7.83 2.97 11.16
CA GLY A 50 -9.06 3.39 10.47
C GLY A 50 -10.19 2.37 10.58
N ASP A 51 -9.88 1.07 10.47
CA ASP A 51 -10.87 0.00 10.60
C ASP A 51 -11.40 -0.09 12.05
N LEU A 52 -10.53 0.13 13.05
CA LEU A 52 -10.92 0.20 14.45
C LEU A 52 -11.92 1.35 14.70
N VAL A 53 -11.66 2.52 14.13
CA VAL A 53 -12.56 3.68 14.22
C VAL A 53 -13.90 3.36 13.56
N ASN A 54 -13.89 2.79 12.35
CA ASN A 54 -15.10 2.40 11.65
C ASN A 54 -15.94 1.38 12.44
N GLN A 55 -15.31 0.39 13.08
CA GLN A 55 -16.00 -0.57 13.94
C GLN A 55 -16.62 0.09 15.18
N ARG A 56 -15.92 1.07 15.79
CA ARG A 56 -16.46 1.84 16.93
C ARG A 56 -17.68 2.67 16.53
N LEU A 57 -17.61 3.34 15.37
CA LEU A 57 -18.74 4.09 14.82
C LEU A 57 -19.94 3.17 14.55
N LEU A 58 -19.71 2.01 13.94
CA LEU A 58 -20.77 1.05 13.67
C LEU A 58 -21.43 0.54 14.96
N LYS A 59 -20.62 0.23 15.99
CA LYS A 59 -21.16 -0.17 17.30
C LYS A 59 -21.99 0.93 17.97
N ALA A 60 -21.57 2.19 17.87
CA ALA A 60 -22.33 3.33 18.40
C ALA A 60 -23.69 3.47 17.71
N ILE A 61 -23.71 3.36 16.37
CA ILE A 61 -24.95 3.39 15.57
C ILE A 61 -25.89 2.25 15.98
N LEU A 62 -25.38 1.02 16.14
CA LEU A 62 -26.16 -0.13 16.57
C LEU A 62 -26.72 0.03 18.00
N ALA A 63 -26.02 0.77 18.87
CA ALA A 63 -26.48 1.11 20.21
C ALA A 63 -27.44 2.31 20.26
N GLY A 64 -27.82 2.88 19.10
CA GLY A 64 -28.69 4.06 19.02
C GLY A 64 -28.02 5.37 19.45
N GLN A 65 -26.70 5.39 19.59
CA GLN A 65 -25.94 6.59 19.95
C GLN A 65 -25.57 7.39 18.71
N GLN A 66 -25.57 8.73 18.80
CA GLN A 66 -25.04 9.55 17.73
C GLN A 66 -23.50 9.46 17.69
N PRO A 67 -22.91 9.07 16.54
CA PRO A 67 -21.46 9.00 16.40
C PRO A 67 -20.84 10.40 16.47
N GLN A 68 -19.75 10.53 17.22
CA GLN A 68 -19.00 11.78 17.34
C GLN A 68 -18.30 12.13 16.02
N PRO A 69 -18.26 13.42 15.62
CA PRO A 69 -17.54 13.85 14.43
C PRO A 69 -16.04 13.59 14.60
N LEU A 70 -15.42 13.01 13.58
CA LEU A 70 -13.99 12.76 13.56
C LEU A 70 -13.22 14.01 13.12
N PRO A 71 -12.06 14.30 13.73
CA PRO A 71 -11.24 15.42 13.32
C PRO A 71 -10.58 15.14 11.96
N GLN A 72 -10.52 16.15 11.09
CA GLN A 72 -9.91 16.01 9.76
C GLN A 72 -8.41 15.71 9.83
N SER A 73 -7.73 16.16 10.90
CA SER A 73 -6.32 15.86 11.18
C SER A 73 -6.04 14.36 11.32
N LEU A 74 -7.02 13.55 11.76
CA LEU A 74 -6.85 12.09 11.85
C LEU A 74 -6.61 11.47 10.47
N THR A 75 -7.30 11.98 9.45
CA THR A 75 -7.19 11.46 8.09
C THR A 75 -5.82 11.74 7.50
N GLN A 76 -5.30 12.96 7.73
CA GLN A 76 -3.95 13.36 7.32
C GLN A 76 -2.90 12.50 8.02
N HIS A 77 -3.01 12.35 9.34
CA HIS A 77 -2.11 11.52 10.13
C HIS A 77 -2.10 10.06 9.64
N LEU A 78 -3.26 9.47 9.36
CA LEU A 78 -3.34 8.10 8.83
C LEU A 78 -2.71 7.98 7.43
N ALA A 79 -2.83 8.99 6.58
CA ALA A 79 -2.19 9.01 5.27
C ALA A 79 -0.66 9.12 5.39
N GLU A 80 -0.17 9.95 6.30
CA GLU A 80 1.27 10.09 6.58
C GLU A 80 1.86 8.80 7.13
N GLN A 81 1.22 8.19 8.13
CA GLN A 81 1.66 6.91 8.70
C GLN A 81 1.74 5.81 7.62
N ARG A 82 0.77 5.74 6.70
CA ARG A 82 0.82 4.79 5.57
C ARG A 82 2.00 5.06 4.64
N LYS A 83 2.32 6.32 4.35
CA LYS A 83 3.47 6.69 3.52
C LYS A 83 4.78 6.29 4.21
N THR A 84 4.92 6.60 5.50
CA THR A 84 6.10 6.24 6.30
C THR A 84 6.30 4.74 6.38
N GLN A 85 5.22 3.97 6.62
CA GLN A 85 5.28 2.51 6.64
C GLN A 85 5.78 1.94 5.29
N ARG A 86 5.20 2.39 4.17
CA ARG A 86 5.62 1.92 2.83
C ARG A 86 7.08 2.27 2.53
N LYS A 87 7.53 3.45 2.97
CA LYS A 87 8.93 3.86 2.79
C LYS A 87 9.86 2.94 3.59
N ALA A 88 9.57 2.70 4.86
CA ALA A 88 10.38 1.82 5.71
C ALA A 88 10.44 0.39 5.15
N GLU A 89 9.31 -0.17 4.72
CA GLU A 89 9.25 -1.50 4.08
C GLU A 89 10.10 -1.55 2.80
N ARG A 90 10.05 -0.49 1.98
CA ARG A 90 10.85 -0.39 0.76
C ARG A 90 12.34 -0.27 1.05
N ASP A 91 12.72 0.53 2.04
CA ASP A 91 14.12 0.74 2.42
C ASP A 91 14.75 -0.58 2.91
N ILE A 92 14.03 -1.33 3.75
CA ILE A 92 14.46 -2.67 4.21
C ILE A 92 14.58 -3.65 3.03
N SER A 93 13.63 -3.63 2.10
CA SER A 93 13.66 -4.50 0.92
C SER A 93 14.88 -4.23 0.03
N ILE A 94 15.20 -2.95 -0.20
CA ILE A 94 16.37 -2.54 -0.98
C ILE A 94 17.66 -2.98 -0.28
N ASP A 95 17.76 -2.76 1.03
CA ASP A 95 18.94 -3.15 1.79
C ASP A 95 19.18 -4.67 1.72
N ASN A 96 18.14 -5.46 1.97
CA ASN A 96 18.20 -6.93 1.85
C ASN A 96 18.63 -7.37 0.44
N GLN A 97 18.11 -6.72 -0.60
CA GLN A 97 18.48 -7.03 -1.98
C GLN A 97 19.96 -6.73 -2.24
N ASN A 98 20.47 -5.61 -1.73
CA ASN A 98 21.89 -5.26 -1.86
C ASN A 98 22.80 -6.25 -1.13
N GLN A 99 22.39 -6.72 0.05
CA GLN A 99 23.13 -7.75 0.80
C GLN A 99 23.18 -9.08 0.04
N ILE A 100 22.07 -9.49 -0.59
CA ILE A 100 22.04 -10.71 -1.42
C ILE A 100 22.96 -10.56 -2.63
N ILE A 101 22.92 -9.42 -3.32
CA ILE A 101 23.76 -9.17 -4.50
C ILE A 101 25.23 -9.19 -4.11
N SER A 102 25.62 -8.54 -3.01
CA SER A 102 27.02 -8.54 -2.56
C SER A 102 27.50 -9.96 -2.24
N LEU A 103 26.69 -10.76 -1.56
CA LEU A 103 26.99 -12.17 -1.27
C LEU A 103 27.17 -13.01 -2.54
N ILE A 104 26.36 -12.80 -3.57
CA ILE A 104 26.47 -13.50 -4.85
C ILE A 104 27.80 -13.13 -5.53
N LEU A 105 28.11 -11.83 -5.60
CA LEU A 105 29.34 -11.33 -6.23
C LEU A 105 30.61 -11.80 -5.52
N THR A 106 30.59 -11.94 -4.18
CA THR A 106 31.76 -12.43 -3.42
C THR A 106 31.96 -13.94 -3.47
N ASN A 107 30.88 -14.72 -3.66
CA ASN A 107 30.91 -16.18 -3.66
C ASN A 107 30.88 -16.79 -5.07
N THR A 108 31.03 -15.98 -6.13
CA THR A 108 31.11 -16.52 -7.49
C THR A 108 32.48 -17.17 -7.67
N PRO A 109 32.57 -18.51 -7.89
CA PRO A 109 33.85 -19.18 -8.03
C PRO A 109 34.59 -18.68 -9.28
N LEU A 110 35.87 -18.34 -9.12
CA LEU A 110 36.81 -18.10 -10.22
C LEU A 110 37.09 -19.42 -10.96
N THR A 111 36.17 -19.80 -11.84
CA THR A 111 36.38 -20.78 -12.92
C THR A 111 35.84 -20.07 -14.16
N GLU A 112 36.64 -19.57 -15.10
CA GLU A 112 37.71 -20.24 -15.85
C GLU A 112 38.87 -19.26 -16.13
N GLN A 113 40.06 -19.55 -15.59
CA GLN A 113 41.31 -19.16 -16.24
C GLN A 113 41.97 -20.46 -16.70
N THR A 114 41.66 -20.87 -17.93
CA THR A 114 42.44 -21.89 -18.64
C THR A 114 43.85 -21.33 -18.84
N PRO A 115 44.91 -21.93 -18.26
CA PRO A 115 46.26 -21.56 -18.63
C PRO A 115 46.56 -22.14 -20.02
N ALA A 116 47.37 -21.38 -20.76
CA ALA A 116 47.81 -21.60 -22.13
C ALA A 116 48.37 -22.99 -22.42
#